data_AF-A0A6J7ZQZ9-F1
#
_entry.id   AF-A0A6J7ZQZ9-F1
#
_cell.length_a   1.000
_cell.length_b   1.000
_cell.length_c   1.000
_cell.angle_alpha   90.00
_cell.angle_beta   90.00
_cell.angle_gamma   90.00
#
_symmetry.space_group_name_H-M   'P 1'
#
loop_
_entity.id
_entity.type
_entity.pdbx_description
1 polymer ?
#
loop_
_entity_poly.entity_id
_entity_poly.type
_entity_poly.pdbx_seq_one_letter_code
_entity_poly.pdbx_strand_id
1 'polypeptide(L)'
;MQTYYYVLGSHKFLLEEEPLEEVLRERQRNYREREKEIDFWLVQQPAFLEAPEMAEIKAKCPQPAVAIISTDKQVVTWFKLRLEYVFQGQFQAPTASIPDALGSLATAA
;
A
#
# COMPACT_ATOMS: atom_id res chain seq x y z
N MET A 1 16.19 2.63 9.92
CA MET A 1 15.42 2.89 8.69
C MET A 1 15.10 1.55 8.07
N GLN A 2 13.84 1.31 7.74
CA GLN A 2 13.35 0.08 7.13
C GLN A 2 12.87 0.38 5.70
N THR A 3 13.07 -0.56 4.78
CA THR A 3 12.51 -0.47 3.43
C THR A 3 11.07 -0.98 3.45
N TYR A 4 10.17 -0.17 2.91
CA TYR A 4 8.78 -0.52 2.64
C TYR A 4 8.59 -0.60 1.14
N TYR A 5 7.83 -1.59 0.71
CA TYR A 5 7.40 -1.78 -0.67
C TYR A 5 5.92 -1.45 -0.74
N TYR A 6 5.46 -0.94 -1.87
CA TYR A 6 4.03 -0.66 -2.06
C TYR A 6 3.55 -1.01 -3.46
N VAL A 7 2.26 -1.37 -3.55
CA VAL A 7 1.47 -1.12 -4.76
C VAL A 7 0.54 0.07 -4.51
N LEU A 8 0.32 0.88 -5.54
CA LEU A 8 -0.50 2.08 -5.47
C LEU A 8 -1.51 2.07 -6.62
N GLY A 9 -2.78 2.30 -6.28
CA GLY A 9 -3.87 2.42 -7.24
C GLY A 9 -4.88 3.46 -6.79
N SER A 10 -5.88 3.73 -7.63
CA SER A 10 -6.99 4.59 -7.24
C SER A 10 -7.91 3.87 -6.24
N HIS A 11 -8.57 4.62 -5.38
CA HIS A 11 -9.61 4.11 -4.47
C HIS A 11 -10.67 3.33 -5.23
N LYS A 12 -11.20 3.93 -6.31
CA LYS A 12 -12.22 3.32 -7.15
C LYS A 12 -11.78 1.93 -7.64
N PHE A 13 -10.57 1.84 -8.20
CA PHE A 13 -10.05 0.57 -8.68
C PHE A 13 -9.86 -0.45 -7.56
N LEU A 14 -9.15 -0.08 -6.48
CA LEU A 14 -8.74 -1.03 -5.45
C LEU A 14 -9.85 -1.44 -4.47
N LEU A 15 -10.85 -0.59 -4.25
CA LEU A 15 -11.88 -0.82 -3.23
C LEU A 15 -13.29 -1.01 -3.79
N GLU A 16 -13.58 -0.55 -5.01
CA GLU A 16 -14.92 -0.67 -5.61
C GLU A 16 -14.95 -1.66 -6.79
N GLU A 17 -13.92 -1.68 -7.64
CA GLU A 17 -13.88 -2.52 -8.84
C GLU A 17 -13.24 -3.90 -8.58
N GLU A 18 -12.20 -3.96 -7.74
CA GLU A 18 -11.49 -5.19 -7.41
C GLU A 18 -12.05 -5.87 -6.13
N PRO A 19 -12.15 -7.22 -6.10
CA PRO A 19 -12.52 -7.96 -4.89
C PRO A 19 -11.33 -8.08 -3.92
N LEU A 20 -10.74 -6.94 -3.54
CA LEU A 20 -9.51 -6.89 -2.75
C LEU A 20 -9.73 -7.25 -1.28
N GLU A 21 -10.91 -6.95 -0.72
CA GLU A 21 -11.26 -7.24 0.67
C GLU A 21 -11.13 -8.73 1.00
N GLU A 22 -11.69 -9.59 0.16
CA GLU A 22 -11.61 -11.06 0.33
C GLU A 22 -10.17 -11.54 0.28
N VAL A 23 -9.39 -11.03 -0.67
CA VAL A 23 -7.97 -11.38 -0.85
C VAL A 23 -7.15 -11.03 0.39
N LEU A 24 -7.36 -9.83 0.95
CA LEU A 24 -6.66 -9.38 2.14
C LEU A 24 -7.08 -10.18 3.37
N ARG A 25 -8.38 -10.43 3.54
CA ARG A 25 -8.92 -11.23 4.66
C ARG A 25 -8.36 -12.66 4.64
N GLU A 26 -8.36 -13.29 3.48
CA GLU A 26 -7.84 -14.65 3.31
C GLU A 26 -6.33 -14.72 3.56
N ARG A 27 -5.57 -13.73 3.10
CA ARG A 27 -4.14 -13.62 3.38
C ARG A 27 -3.87 -13.41 4.88
N GLN A 28 -4.65 -12.57 5.56
CA GLN A 28 -4.54 -12.39 7.02
C GLN A 28 -4.82 -13.70 7.75
N ARG A 29 -5.84 -14.46 7.32
CA ARG A 29 -6.13 -15.79 7.88
C ARG A 29 -4.94 -16.74 7.69
N ASN A 30 -4.39 -16.82 6.48
CA ASN A 30 -3.22 -17.66 6.19
C ASN A 30 -2.00 -17.30 7.04
N TYR A 31 -1.76 -16.01 7.29
CA TYR A 31 -0.69 -15.57 8.17
C TYR A 31 -0.89 -16.05 9.61
N ARG A 32 -2.12 -15.91 10.14
CA ARG A 32 -2.47 -16.38 11.49
C ARG A 32 -2.35 -17.89 11.64
N GLU A 33 -2.85 -18.65 10.67
CA GLU A 33 -2.77 -20.12 10.66
C GLU A 33 -1.32 -20.63 10.62
N ARG A 34 -0.39 -19.82 10.12
CA ARG A 34 1.03 -20.14 10.02
C ARG A 34 1.89 -19.46 11.08
N GLU A 35 1.27 -18.83 12.08
CA GLU A 35 1.95 -18.08 13.14
C GLU A 35 2.91 -16.99 12.60
N LYS A 36 2.59 -16.44 11.43
CA LYS A 36 3.36 -15.36 10.79
C LYS A 36 2.80 -14.00 11.21
N GLU A 37 3.68 -13.10 11.63
CA GLU A 37 3.34 -11.70 11.91
C GLU A 37 2.88 -10.98 10.64
N ILE A 38 1.85 -10.14 10.77
CA ILE A 38 1.33 -9.35 9.64
C ILE A 38 2.36 -8.31 9.25
N ASP A 39 2.82 -8.40 8.00
CA ASP A 39 3.82 -7.53 7.41
C ASP A 39 3.25 -6.71 6.23
N PHE A 40 1.93 -6.60 6.12
CA PHE A 40 1.24 -5.86 5.06
C PHE A 40 0.01 -5.11 5.57
N TRP A 41 -0.26 -3.96 4.96
CA TRP A 41 -1.32 -3.03 5.37
C TRP A 41 -1.97 -2.38 4.15
N LEU A 42 -3.28 -2.18 4.22
CA LEU A 42 -4.04 -1.35 3.28
C LEU A 42 -4.13 0.05 3.86
N VAL A 43 -3.65 1.06 3.13
CA VAL A 43 -3.60 2.46 3.57
C VAL A 43 -4.32 3.33 2.56
N GLN A 44 -5.42 3.96 2.99
CA GLN A 44 -6.16 4.91 2.17
C GLN A 44 -5.50 6.29 2.26
N GLN A 45 -5.44 7.01 1.13
CA GLN A 45 -4.79 8.33 1.02
C GLN A 45 -3.44 8.38 1.76
N PRO A 46 -2.48 7.51 1.37
CA PRO A 46 -1.26 7.30 2.14
C PRO A 46 -0.43 8.58 2.23
N ALA A 47 -0.09 8.99 3.46
CA ALA A 47 0.62 10.23 3.76
C ALA A 47 2.02 10.28 3.14
N PHE A 48 2.66 9.12 2.92
CA PHE A 48 3.97 9.06 2.26
C PHE A 48 3.94 9.65 0.84
N LEU A 49 2.79 9.70 0.15
CA LEU A 49 2.68 10.32 -1.17
C LEU A 49 2.88 11.84 -1.14
N GLU A 50 2.72 12.49 0.02
CA GLU A 50 2.98 13.92 0.17
C GLU A 50 4.47 14.25 0.24
N ALA A 51 5.33 13.24 0.39
CA ALA A 51 6.78 13.44 0.38
C ALA A 51 7.26 13.97 -0.98
N PRO A 52 8.22 14.92 -1.03
CA PRO A 52 8.74 15.46 -2.30
C PRO A 52 9.25 14.39 -3.27
N GLU A 53 9.90 13.34 -2.75
CA GLU A 53 10.39 12.19 -3.52
C GLU A 53 9.28 11.35 -4.16
N MET A 54 8.03 11.52 -3.74
CA MET A 54 6.85 10.82 -4.29
C MET A 54 6.02 11.70 -5.25
N ALA A 55 6.44 12.94 -5.52
CA ALA A 55 5.67 13.89 -6.32
C ALA A 55 5.35 13.35 -7.74
N GLU A 56 6.31 12.68 -8.38
CA GLU A 56 6.12 12.13 -9.73
C GLU A 56 5.05 11.01 -9.73
N ILE A 57 5.10 10.10 -8.75
CA ILE A 57 4.15 8.99 -8.69
C ILE A 57 2.76 9.46 -8.26
N LYS A 58 2.69 10.43 -7.35
CA LYS A 58 1.45 11.08 -6.93
C LYS A 58 0.73 11.73 -8.12
N ALA A 59 1.48 12.39 -9.02
CA ALA A 59 0.92 13.02 -10.21
C ALA A 59 0.39 12.01 -11.25
N LYS A 60 0.97 10.82 -11.31
CA LYS A 60 0.54 9.74 -12.23
C LYS A 60 -0.66 8.95 -11.70
N CYS A 61 -0.79 8.82 -10.38
CA CYS A 61 -1.86 8.04 -9.77
C CYS A 61 -3.17 8.84 -9.67
N PRO A 62 -4.30 8.30 -10.15
CA PRO A 62 -5.61 8.92 -9.93
C PRO A 62 -5.92 9.03 -8.43
N GLN A 63 -6.57 10.13 -8.05
CA GLN A 63 -6.91 10.45 -6.67
C GLN A 63 -8.42 10.29 -6.42
N PRO A 64 -8.85 9.89 -5.20
CA PRO A 64 -8.02 9.55 -4.05
C PRO A 64 -7.29 8.22 -4.25
N ALA A 65 -6.02 8.16 -3.83
CA ALA A 65 -5.19 6.97 -3.99
C ALA A 65 -5.25 6.05 -2.76
N VAL A 66 -5.01 4.76 -2.98
CA VAL A 66 -4.93 3.71 -1.95
C VAL A 66 -3.67 2.90 -2.21
N ALA A 67 -2.93 2.58 -1.14
CA ALA A 67 -1.74 1.75 -1.21
C ALA A 67 -1.91 0.45 -0.42
N ILE A 68 -1.31 -0.63 -0.93
CA ILE A 68 -0.99 -1.80 -0.12
C ILE A 68 0.51 -1.74 0.14
N ILE A 69 0.90 -1.63 1.41
CA ILE A 69 2.28 -1.48 1.84
C ILE A 69 2.72 -2.76 2.53
N SER A 70 3.95 -3.20 2.31
CA SER A 70 4.54 -4.34 3.03
C SER A 70 6.04 -4.18 3.22
N THR A 71 6.59 -4.77 4.27
CA THR A 71 8.05 -4.90 4.45
C THR A 71 8.64 -6.06 3.63
N ASP A 72 7.80 -6.90 3.02
CA ASP A 72 8.18 -8.01 2.14
C ASP A 72 7.91 -7.68 0.67
N LYS A 73 8.98 -7.64 -0.14
CA LYS A 73 8.93 -7.36 -1.58
C LYS A 73 8.09 -8.38 -2.35
N GLN A 74 8.06 -9.64 -1.91
CA GLN A 74 7.32 -10.70 -2.60
C GLN A 74 5.81 -10.47 -2.51
N VAL A 75 5.33 -9.98 -1.36
CA VAL A 75 3.92 -9.61 -1.15
C VAL A 75 3.48 -8.56 -2.17
N VAL A 76 4.26 -7.49 -2.31
CA VAL A 76 3.96 -6.39 -3.22
C VAL A 76 4.07 -6.81 -4.69
N THR A 77 5.07 -7.63 -5.02
CA THR A 77 5.22 -8.16 -6.39
C THR A 77 4.03 -9.03 -6.77
N TRP A 78 3.53 -9.86 -5.83
CA TRP A 78 2.32 -10.65 -6.05
C TRP A 78 1.10 -9.77 -6.31
N PHE A 79 0.90 -8.70 -5.52
CA PHE A 79 -0.18 -7.74 -5.76
C PHE A 79 -0.03 -7.03 -7.11
N LYS A 80 1.19 -6.64 -7.50
CA LYS A 80 1.43 -6.01 -8.81
C LYS A 80 1.04 -6.93 -9.97
N LEU A 81 1.41 -8.21 -9.90
CA LEU A 81 1.06 -9.20 -10.92
C LEU A 81 -0.44 -9.50 -10.96
N ARG A 82 -1.11 -9.53 -9.79
CA ARG A 82 -2.54 -9.80 -9.70
C ARG A 82 -3.41 -8.64 -10.18
N LEU A 83 -3.04 -7.41 -9.83
CA LEU A 83 -3.87 -6.23 -10.06
C LEU A 83 -3.58 -5.54 -11.39
N GLU A 84 -2.42 -5.84 -12.00
CA GLU A 84 -1.92 -5.32 -13.29
C GLU A 84 -1.81 -3.78 -13.40
N TYR A 85 -2.93 -3.07 -13.28
CA TYR A 85 -3.11 -1.61 -13.44
C TYR A 85 -2.78 -0.80 -12.18
N VAL A 86 -1.78 -1.24 -11.41
CA VAL A 86 -1.26 -0.53 -10.23
C VAL A 86 0.19 -0.12 -10.43
N PHE A 87 0.60 0.96 -9.79
CA PHE A 87 2.01 1.31 -9.68
C PHE A 87 2.67 0.46 -8.60
N GLN A 88 3.97 0.19 -8.74
CA GLN A 88 4.79 -0.47 -7.72
C GLN A 88 6.01 0.39 -7.42
N GLY A 89 6.39 0.47 -6.15
CA GLY A 89 7.60 1.18 -5.73
C GLY A 89 8.07 0.74 -4.36
N GLN A 90 9.06 1.47 -3.85
CA GLN A 90 9.59 1.30 -2.51
C GLN A 90 10.06 2.64 -1.94
N PHE A 91 10.13 2.73 -0.62
CA PHE A 91 10.68 3.88 0.09
C PHE A 91 11.29 3.46 1.43
N GLN A 92 12.00 4.39 2.05
CA GLN A 92 12.54 4.20 3.39
C GLN A 92 11.76 5.04 4.39
N ALA A 93 11.50 4.48 5.56
CA ALA A 93 10.87 5.17 6.68
C ALA A 93 11.37 4.59 8.02
N PRO A 94 11.33 5.37 9.12
CA PRO A 94 10.98 6.79 9.16
C PRO A 94 12.10 7.69 8.58
N THR A 95 11.72 8.78 7.90
CA THR A 95 12.57 9.88 7.42
C THR A 95 11.96 11.23 7.80
N ALA A 96 12.66 12.34 7.54
CA ALA A 96 12.11 13.68 7.77
C ALA A 96 10.89 13.99 6.89
N SER A 97 10.85 13.46 5.65
CA SER A 97 9.75 13.61 4.69
C SER A 97 8.63 12.59 4.91
N ILE A 98 8.96 11.39 5.40
CA ILE A 98 8.03 10.28 5.64
C ILE A 98 8.22 9.80 7.09
N PRO A 99 7.62 10.51 8.08
CA PRO A 99 7.78 10.14 9.49
C PRO A 99 7.04 8.84 9.85
N ASP A 100 5.94 8.55 9.16
CA ASP A 100 5.15 7.33 9.33
C ASP A 100 4.90 6.67 7.97
N ALA A 101 5.36 5.43 7.82
CA ALA A 101 5.21 4.65 6.61
C ALA A 101 3.74 4.28 6.32
N LEU A 102 2.92 4.15 7.37
CA LEU A 102 1.55 3.67 7.30
C LEU A 102 0.52 4.79 7.54
N GLY A 103 0.98 6.04 7.63
CA GLY A 103 0.13 7.20 7.86
C GLY A 103 -0.94 7.35 6.78
N SER A 104 -2.18 7.59 7.19
CA SER A 104 -3.34 7.82 6.32
C SER A 104 -3.86 9.24 6.49
N LEU A 105 -4.15 9.92 5.38
CA LEU A 105 -4.78 11.24 5.36
C LEU A 105 -6.32 11.16 5.20
N ALA A 106 -6.85 9.97 4.97
CA ALA A 106 -8.29 9.77 4.92
C ALA A 106 -8.92 10.15 6.28
N THR A 107 -9.91 11.02 6.25
CA THR A 107 -10.68 11.37 7.44
C THR A 107 -11.55 10.16 7.80
N ALA A 108 -11.54 9.73 9.06
CA ALA A 108 -12.50 8.73 9.53
C ALA A 108 -13.91 9.28 9.31
N ALA A 109 -14.72 8.57 8.52
CA ALA A 109 -16.12 8.89 8.30
C ALA A 109 -16.95 8.60 9.56
#